data_AF-A0A3D1P5I4-F1
#
_entry.id   AF-A0A3D1P5I4-F1
#
_cell.length_a   1.000
_cell.length_b   1.000
_cell.length_c   1.000
_cell.angle_alpha   90.00
_cell.angle_beta   90.00
_cell.angle_gamma   90.00
#
_symmetry.space_group_name_H-M   'P 1'
#
loop_
_entity.id
_entity.type
_entity.pdbx_description
1 polymer ?
#
loop_
_entity_poly.entity_id
_entity_poly.type
_entity_poly.pdbx_seq_one_letter_code
_entity_poly.pdbx_strand_id
1 'polypeptide(L)'
;MNKDLFAREAIAQIPKILTLLDRNVHSPTYGCFDRNFWHYKIIDFPSGMAQEFVLPLALAHDTKVPDNPFYQQPVIPQWVEAGIMFASGSAHPDGSCDDYFPYERAGGAAAFSLLACIHSYTLLGLNNPTILRFFAKRADWLAHHNESGQLANHQALIVLCLELLSKLLQTSQWDRAKVQRLERVLSWQSSEGWFQEYEGCDPGYHTLTISCLARIYQLRPDIRIKQALVKAVELAAHFIHPDGSYGGEYTSRNTYNFFPHGFELVGQWMPDALRINDSFLIGLANKLAPCYSDDHIIGHHTWNYLLAWRDFVAERPLPKSRLTGRIWFPEAKIL
;
A
#
# COMPACT_ATOMS: atom_id res chain seq x y z
N MET A 1 22.33 -10.47 5.37
CA MET A 1 20.91 -10.51 5.02
C MET A 1 20.73 -9.80 3.68
N ASN A 2 20.02 -10.38 2.72
CA ASN A 2 19.97 -9.85 1.36
C ASN A 2 18.69 -9.04 1.12
N LYS A 3 18.76 -7.71 1.29
CA LYS A 3 17.63 -6.81 0.99
C LYS A 3 17.05 -7.02 -0.40
N ASP A 4 17.87 -7.45 -1.36
CA ASP A 4 17.46 -7.67 -2.74
C ASP A 4 16.38 -8.75 -2.88
N LEU A 5 16.13 -9.58 -1.85
CA LEU A 5 14.97 -10.47 -1.85
C LEU A 5 13.66 -9.71 -1.99
N PHE A 6 13.48 -8.57 -1.31
CA PHE A 6 12.27 -7.75 -1.49
C PHE A 6 12.10 -7.30 -2.95
N ALA A 7 13.16 -6.77 -3.55
CA ALA A 7 13.11 -6.31 -4.94
C ALA A 7 12.91 -7.47 -5.93
N ARG A 8 13.57 -8.61 -5.72
CA ARG A 8 13.44 -9.80 -6.58
C ARG A 8 12.02 -10.36 -6.57
N GLU A 9 11.44 -10.54 -5.39
CA GLU A 9 10.05 -11.02 -5.25
C GLU A 9 9.06 -10.09 -5.93
N ALA A 10 9.23 -8.77 -5.77
CA ALA A 10 8.38 -7.78 -6.42
C ALA A 10 8.57 -7.72 -7.94
N ILE A 11 9.81 -7.68 -8.42
CA ILE A 11 10.11 -7.61 -9.87
C ILE A 11 9.61 -8.86 -10.60
N ALA A 12 9.62 -10.02 -9.94
CA ALA A 12 9.06 -11.25 -10.49
C ALA A 12 7.55 -11.16 -10.78
N GLN A 13 6.81 -10.24 -10.15
CA GLN A 13 5.39 -10.01 -10.40
C GLN A 13 5.12 -9.10 -11.60
N ILE A 14 6.10 -8.31 -12.04
CA ILE A 14 5.92 -7.33 -13.13
C ILE A 14 5.49 -7.98 -14.46
N PRO A 15 6.04 -9.13 -14.91
CA PRO A 15 5.53 -9.83 -16.08
C PRO A 15 4.04 -10.13 -15.98
N LYS A 16 3.56 -10.59 -14.82
CA LYS A 16 2.15 -10.87 -14.58
C LYS A 16 1.32 -9.60 -14.67
N ILE A 17 1.72 -8.52 -13.99
CA ILE A 17 1.08 -7.21 -14.07
C ILE A 17 0.98 -6.70 -15.53
N LEU A 18 2.02 -6.90 -16.34
CA LEU A 18 2.01 -6.52 -17.75
C LEU A 18 1.05 -7.38 -18.61
N THR A 19 0.67 -8.57 -18.17
CA THR A 19 -0.41 -9.35 -18.81
C THR A 19 -1.80 -8.79 -18.51
N LEU A 20 -1.94 -8.03 -17.43
CA LEU A 20 -3.18 -7.41 -17.01
C LEU A 20 -3.43 -6.07 -17.71
N LEU A 21 -2.38 -5.43 -18.25
CA LEU A 21 -2.46 -4.14 -18.92
C LEU A 21 -2.87 -4.26 -20.40
N ASP A 22 -3.91 -3.51 -20.78
CA ASP A 22 -4.17 -3.17 -22.17
C ASP A 22 -3.12 -2.17 -22.68
N ARG A 23 -2.18 -2.70 -23.47
CA ARG A 23 -1.04 -1.95 -24.03
C ARG A 23 -1.30 -1.46 -25.46
N ASN A 24 -2.47 -1.69 -26.04
CA ASN A 24 -2.78 -1.29 -27.40
C ASN A 24 -3.27 0.16 -27.44
N VAL A 25 -2.45 1.07 -27.99
CA VAL A 25 -2.76 2.51 -28.10
C VAL A 25 -4.03 2.84 -28.91
N HIS A 26 -4.51 1.92 -29.74
CA HIS A 26 -5.74 2.07 -30.52
C HIS A 26 -6.97 1.46 -29.82
N SER A 27 -6.78 0.82 -28.67
CA SER A 27 -7.87 0.23 -27.90
C SER A 27 -8.65 1.31 -27.16
N PRO A 28 -9.99 1.23 -27.09
CA PRO A 28 -10.79 2.13 -26.24
C PRO A 28 -10.48 1.97 -24.75
N THR A 29 -9.85 0.85 -24.36
CA THR A 29 -9.45 0.54 -22.99
C THR A 29 -7.96 0.66 -22.75
N TYR A 30 -7.21 1.33 -23.63
CA TYR A 30 -5.77 1.55 -23.47
C TYR A 30 -5.44 2.09 -22.07
N GLY A 31 -4.52 1.41 -21.36
CA GLY A 31 -4.16 1.74 -19.98
C GLY A 31 -4.96 0.98 -18.91
N CYS A 32 -5.98 0.22 -19.26
CA CYS A 32 -6.74 -0.58 -18.30
C CYS A 32 -5.91 -1.76 -17.79
N PHE A 33 -5.79 -1.91 -16.48
CA PHE A 33 -5.17 -3.08 -15.82
C PHE A 33 -6.17 -4.16 -15.42
N ASP A 34 -7.46 -3.98 -15.66
CA ASP A 34 -8.47 -5.00 -15.38
C ASP A 34 -8.71 -5.90 -16.60
N ARG A 35 -7.97 -6.99 -16.67
CA ARG A 35 -8.05 -7.97 -17.76
C ARG A 35 -9.42 -8.62 -17.90
N ASN A 36 -10.16 -8.77 -16.80
CA ASN A 36 -11.50 -9.35 -16.83
C ASN A 36 -12.47 -8.43 -17.57
N PHE A 37 -12.28 -7.11 -17.43
CA PHE A 37 -13.03 -6.10 -18.15
C PHE A 37 -12.57 -5.95 -19.61
N TRP A 38 -11.31 -5.58 -19.86
CA TRP A 38 -10.90 -5.16 -21.22
C TRP A 38 -10.67 -6.32 -22.19
N HIS A 39 -10.17 -7.46 -21.70
CA HIS A 39 -9.82 -8.60 -22.56
C HIS A 39 -10.91 -9.65 -22.60
N TYR A 40 -11.26 -10.21 -21.43
CA TYR A 40 -12.23 -11.29 -21.35
C TYR A 40 -13.67 -10.81 -21.47
N LYS A 41 -13.96 -9.55 -21.09
CA LYS A 41 -15.29 -8.94 -21.14
C LYS A 41 -16.33 -9.76 -20.38
N ILE A 42 -15.93 -10.28 -19.22
CA ILE A 42 -16.79 -11.08 -18.34
C ILE A 42 -17.43 -10.26 -17.21
N ILE A 43 -17.09 -8.97 -17.14
CA ILE A 43 -17.66 -7.97 -16.23
C ILE A 43 -17.96 -6.68 -17.01
N ASP A 44 -18.95 -5.92 -16.55
CA ASP A 44 -19.48 -4.75 -17.27
C ASP A 44 -18.78 -3.43 -16.94
N PHE A 45 -17.95 -3.41 -15.88
CA PHE A 45 -17.19 -2.25 -15.44
C PHE A 45 -15.79 -2.68 -14.97
N PRO A 46 -14.76 -1.83 -15.09
CA PRO A 46 -13.44 -2.14 -14.57
C PRO A 46 -13.36 -1.90 -13.06
N SER A 47 -12.61 -2.72 -12.34
CA SER A 47 -12.14 -2.38 -11.00
C SER A 47 -11.21 -1.17 -11.07
N GLY A 48 -11.57 -0.12 -10.33
CA GLY A 48 -10.73 1.04 -10.12
C GLY A 48 -9.48 0.74 -9.29
N MET A 49 -9.48 -0.35 -8.51
CA MET A 49 -8.32 -0.84 -7.77
C MET A 49 -7.20 -1.25 -8.72
N ALA A 50 -7.52 -1.87 -9.85
CA ALA A 50 -6.53 -2.37 -10.81
C ALA A 50 -5.56 -1.28 -11.30
N GLN A 51 -5.99 -0.02 -11.32
CA GLN A 51 -5.11 1.11 -11.70
C GLN A 51 -4.02 1.41 -10.66
N GLU A 52 -4.02 0.76 -9.50
CA GLU A 52 -2.88 0.75 -8.58
C GLU A 52 -1.61 0.18 -9.23
N PHE A 53 -1.74 -0.71 -10.22
CA PHE A 53 -0.62 -1.40 -10.85
C PHE A 53 0.33 -0.49 -11.64
N VAL A 54 -0.04 0.78 -11.84
CA VAL A 54 0.88 1.81 -12.33
C VAL A 54 2.10 1.99 -11.42
N LEU A 55 1.95 1.83 -10.09
CA LEU A 55 3.03 2.05 -9.13
C LEU A 55 4.09 0.94 -9.14
N PRO A 56 3.73 -0.36 -9.10
CA PRO A 56 4.68 -1.43 -9.39
C PRO A 56 5.50 -1.21 -10.67
N LEU A 57 4.86 -0.82 -11.77
CA LEU A 57 5.56 -0.54 -13.03
C LEU A 57 6.53 0.64 -12.90
N ALA A 58 6.08 1.76 -12.33
CA ALA A 58 6.91 2.95 -12.13
C ALA A 58 8.12 2.66 -11.23
N LEU A 59 7.93 1.91 -10.15
CA LEU A 59 9.01 1.51 -9.25
C LEU A 59 9.96 0.51 -9.91
N ALA A 60 9.48 -0.45 -10.68
CA ALA A 60 10.33 -1.37 -11.42
C ALA A 60 11.19 -0.64 -12.46
N HIS A 61 10.64 0.40 -13.12
CA HIS A 61 11.40 1.26 -14.02
C HIS A 61 12.53 2.02 -13.32
N ASP A 62 12.30 2.49 -12.08
CA ASP A 62 13.25 3.29 -11.32
C ASP A 62 14.25 2.46 -10.48
N THR A 63 13.96 1.19 -10.23
CA THR A 63 14.75 0.35 -9.30
C THR A 63 15.97 -0.28 -9.96
N LYS A 64 17.17 0.23 -9.64
CA LYS A 64 18.44 -0.34 -10.11
C LYS A 64 18.91 -1.52 -9.25
N VAL A 65 18.47 -2.73 -9.58
CA VAL A 65 18.98 -4.00 -9.02
C VAL A 65 19.54 -4.90 -10.12
N PRO A 66 20.44 -5.85 -9.79
CA PRO A 66 20.85 -6.88 -10.73
C PRO A 66 19.62 -7.59 -11.32
N ASP A 67 19.68 -7.88 -12.62
CA ASP A 67 18.68 -8.67 -13.35
C ASP A 67 17.26 -8.05 -13.42
N ASN A 68 17.10 -6.74 -13.17
CA ASN A 68 15.84 -6.04 -13.47
C ASN A 68 15.73 -5.69 -14.96
N PRO A 69 14.91 -6.40 -15.77
CA PRO A 69 14.79 -6.11 -17.19
C PRO A 69 13.99 -4.82 -17.47
N PHE A 70 13.29 -4.29 -16.47
CA PHE A 70 12.40 -3.14 -16.59
C PHE A 70 13.10 -1.81 -16.30
N TYR A 71 14.30 -1.85 -15.74
CA TYR A 71 15.04 -0.65 -15.36
C TYR A 71 15.25 0.27 -16.56
N GLN A 72 14.78 1.51 -16.43
CA GLN A 72 14.89 2.56 -17.46
C GLN A 72 14.29 2.20 -18.83
N GLN A 73 13.36 1.24 -18.90
CA GLN A 73 12.69 0.90 -20.15
C GLN A 73 11.77 2.05 -20.60
N PRO A 74 12.00 2.66 -21.78
CA PRO A 74 11.38 3.93 -22.17
C PRO A 74 9.86 3.83 -22.42
N VAL A 75 9.34 2.62 -22.58
CA VAL A 75 7.90 2.38 -22.77
C VAL A 75 7.12 2.43 -21.45
N ILE A 76 7.76 2.16 -20.32
CA ILE A 76 7.06 2.05 -19.03
C ILE A 76 6.42 3.38 -18.62
N PRO A 77 7.09 4.55 -18.71
CA PRO A 77 6.42 5.81 -18.42
C PRO A 77 5.17 6.08 -19.25
N GLN A 78 5.15 5.62 -20.51
CA GLN A 78 3.99 5.77 -21.40
C GLN A 78 2.82 4.89 -20.93
N TRP A 79 3.10 3.65 -20.53
CA TRP A 79 2.09 2.74 -19.97
C TRP A 79 1.57 3.19 -18.61
N VAL A 80 2.45 3.74 -17.77
CA VAL A 80 2.06 4.32 -16.48
C VAL A 80 1.15 5.52 -16.68
N GLU A 81 1.53 6.46 -17.55
CA GLU A 81 0.68 7.61 -17.86
C GLU A 81 -0.67 7.18 -18.47
N ALA A 82 -0.67 6.21 -19.37
CA ALA A 82 -1.89 5.64 -19.94
C ALA A 82 -2.79 5.03 -18.87
N GLY A 83 -2.24 4.30 -17.89
CA GLY A 83 -2.99 3.75 -16.77
C GLY A 83 -3.63 4.84 -15.90
N ILE A 84 -2.90 5.91 -15.60
CA ILE A 84 -3.46 7.03 -14.85
C ILE A 84 -4.57 7.73 -15.65
N MET A 85 -4.39 7.89 -16.97
CA MET A 85 -5.40 8.48 -17.85
C MET A 85 -6.65 7.59 -17.97
N PHE A 86 -6.49 6.27 -18.04
CA PHE A 86 -7.62 5.34 -18.00
C PHE A 86 -8.38 5.45 -16.69
N ALA A 87 -7.68 5.53 -15.54
CA ALA A 87 -8.30 5.75 -14.24
C ALA A 87 -9.15 7.04 -14.20
N SER A 88 -8.66 8.10 -14.84
CA SER A 88 -9.41 9.36 -14.99
C SER A 88 -10.64 9.21 -15.87
N GLY A 89 -10.58 8.37 -16.91
CA GLY A 89 -11.67 8.18 -17.87
C GLY A 89 -12.75 7.21 -17.38
N SER A 90 -12.39 6.22 -16.57
CA SER A 90 -13.32 5.22 -16.02
C SER A 90 -13.95 5.61 -14.69
N ALA A 91 -13.41 6.63 -14.00
CA ALA A 91 -13.96 7.12 -12.75
C ALA A 91 -15.35 7.76 -12.91
N HIS A 92 -16.14 7.72 -11.83
CA HIS A 92 -17.42 8.41 -11.74
C HIS A 92 -17.27 9.94 -11.85
N PRO A 93 -18.36 10.68 -12.13
CA PRO A 93 -18.33 12.14 -12.22
C PRO A 93 -17.92 12.89 -10.94
N ASP A 94 -17.80 12.23 -9.80
CA ASP A 94 -17.27 12.77 -8.54
C ASP A 94 -15.79 12.38 -8.28
N GLY A 95 -15.20 11.53 -9.13
CA GLY A 95 -13.82 11.05 -9.01
C GLY A 95 -13.69 9.70 -8.29
N SER A 96 -14.79 9.16 -7.75
CA SER A 96 -14.83 7.80 -7.17
C SER A 96 -14.71 6.72 -8.24
N CYS A 97 -14.55 5.47 -7.82
CA CYS A 97 -14.56 4.30 -8.69
C CYS A 97 -15.21 3.11 -7.98
N ASP A 98 -15.61 2.12 -8.76
CA ASP A 98 -16.08 0.83 -8.27
C ASP A 98 -14.93 -0.18 -8.25
N ASP A 99 -15.08 -1.30 -7.55
CA ASP A 99 -14.12 -2.39 -7.39
C ASP A 99 -14.84 -3.74 -7.58
N TYR A 100 -15.78 -4.09 -6.71
CA TYR A 100 -16.50 -5.37 -6.73
C TYR A 100 -17.93 -5.26 -7.25
N PHE A 101 -18.65 -4.21 -6.88
CA PHE A 101 -20.06 -4.03 -7.24
C PHE A 101 -20.29 -2.72 -8.02
N PRO A 102 -21.22 -2.71 -8.99
CA PRO A 102 -21.59 -1.48 -9.69
C PRO A 102 -22.07 -0.39 -8.74
N TYR A 103 -21.62 0.84 -8.95
CA TYR A 103 -22.00 2.03 -8.19
C TYR A 103 -21.63 2.05 -6.70
N GLU A 104 -20.81 1.10 -6.25
CA GLU A 104 -20.42 1.01 -4.84
C GLU A 104 -19.58 2.21 -4.38
N ARG A 105 -18.86 2.87 -5.29
CA ARG A 105 -17.93 3.96 -4.97
C ARG A 105 -16.97 3.56 -3.85
N ALA A 106 -16.15 2.54 -4.11
CA ALA A 106 -15.27 1.93 -3.12
C ALA A 106 -14.16 2.90 -2.67
N GLY A 107 -14.22 3.29 -1.38
CA GLY A 107 -13.25 4.18 -0.75
C GLY A 107 -11.83 3.60 -0.78
N GLY A 108 -11.69 2.33 -0.41
CA GLY A 108 -10.41 1.60 -0.49
C GLY A 108 -9.80 1.64 -1.89
N ALA A 109 -10.53 1.19 -2.92
CA ALA A 109 -10.05 1.16 -4.30
C ALA A 109 -9.64 2.54 -4.82
N ALA A 110 -10.43 3.57 -4.52
CA ALA A 110 -10.10 4.94 -4.87
C ALA A 110 -8.83 5.43 -4.17
N ALA A 111 -8.62 5.08 -2.89
CA ALA A 111 -7.46 5.51 -2.11
C ALA A 111 -6.15 4.82 -2.55
N PHE A 112 -6.15 3.50 -2.75
CA PHE A 112 -4.97 2.74 -3.20
C PHE A 112 -4.52 3.18 -4.59
N SER A 113 -5.45 3.23 -5.55
CA SER A 113 -5.13 3.67 -6.91
C SER A 113 -4.72 5.15 -6.94
N LEU A 114 -5.29 6.03 -6.10
CA LEU A 114 -4.82 7.42 -6.00
C LEU A 114 -3.38 7.49 -5.46
N LEU A 115 -3.04 6.74 -4.40
CA LEU A 115 -1.67 6.69 -3.87
C LEU A 115 -0.71 6.29 -4.98
N ALA A 116 -1.03 5.20 -5.67
CA ALA A 116 -0.23 4.67 -6.76
C ALA A 116 -0.03 5.69 -7.88
N CYS A 117 -1.10 6.35 -8.31
CA CYS A 117 -1.04 7.35 -9.37
C CYS A 117 -0.21 8.57 -8.96
N ILE A 118 -0.38 9.12 -7.74
CA ILE A 118 0.40 10.27 -7.25
C ILE A 118 1.90 9.93 -7.19
N HIS A 119 2.22 8.77 -6.60
CA HIS A 119 3.60 8.32 -6.49
C HIS A 119 4.23 8.12 -7.87
N SER A 120 3.53 7.45 -8.78
CA SER A 120 4.04 7.18 -10.13
C SER A 120 4.23 8.46 -10.94
N TYR A 121 3.26 9.38 -10.87
CA TYR A 121 3.33 10.70 -11.50
C TYR A 121 4.57 11.47 -11.04
N THR A 122 4.81 11.49 -9.73
CA THR A 122 5.94 12.20 -9.13
C THR A 122 7.27 11.53 -9.46
N LEU A 123 7.33 10.20 -9.31
CA LEU A 123 8.55 9.41 -9.51
C LEU A 123 9.06 9.50 -10.95
N LEU A 124 8.16 9.46 -11.93
CA LEU A 124 8.50 9.52 -13.34
C LEU A 124 8.56 10.94 -13.90
N GLY A 125 8.34 11.96 -13.06
CA GLY A 125 8.36 13.36 -13.49
C GLY A 125 7.33 13.68 -14.57
N LEU A 126 6.15 13.04 -14.53
CA LEU A 126 5.09 13.29 -15.50
C LEU A 126 4.62 14.76 -15.41
N ASN A 127 4.19 15.30 -16.54
CA ASN A 127 3.70 16.67 -16.63
C ASN A 127 2.39 16.74 -17.41
N ASN A 128 1.30 16.32 -16.76
CA ASN A 128 -0.01 16.24 -17.37
C ASN A 128 -1.07 16.90 -16.47
N PRO A 129 -1.59 18.09 -16.84
CA PRO A 129 -2.53 18.83 -16.02
C PRO A 129 -3.91 18.15 -15.93
N THR A 130 -4.27 17.29 -16.88
CA THR A 130 -5.52 16.50 -16.81
C THR A 130 -5.44 15.49 -15.67
N ILE A 131 -4.30 14.82 -15.51
CA ILE A 131 -4.05 13.91 -14.40
C ILE A 131 -4.13 14.65 -13.06
N LEU A 132 -3.52 15.84 -12.94
CA LEU A 132 -3.59 16.62 -11.70
C LEU A 132 -5.02 17.03 -11.32
N ARG A 133 -5.85 17.42 -12.32
CA ARG A 133 -7.28 17.70 -12.09
C ARG A 133 -8.03 16.46 -11.60
N PHE A 134 -7.74 15.30 -12.19
CA PHE A 134 -8.32 14.03 -11.74
C PHE A 134 -7.92 13.69 -10.30
N PHE A 135 -6.64 13.83 -9.95
CA PHE A 135 -6.17 13.63 -8.57
C PHE A 135 -6.90 14.53 -7.59
N ALA A 136 -7.01 15.83 -7.89
CA ALA A 136 -7.70 16.78 -7.03
C ALA A 136 -9.17 16.40 -6.83
N LYS A 137 -9.86 15.98 -7.90
CA LYS A 137 -11.25 15.53 -7.86
C LYS A 137 -11.45 14.29 -6.99
N ARG A 138 -10.63 13.25 -7.21
CA ARG A 138 -10.68 12.02 -6.40
C ARG A 138 -10.32 12.27 -4.94
N ALA A 139 -9.31 13.09 -4.69
CA ALA A 139 -8.92 13.51 -3.34
C ALA A 139 -10.04 14.27 -2.64
N ASP A 140 -10.75 15.16 -3.34
CA ASP A 140 -11.89 15.88 -2.78
C ASP A 140 -13.03 14.93 -2.40
N TRP A 141 -13.34 13.94 -3.25
CA TRP A 141 -14.31 12.90 -2.90
C TRP A 141 -13.85 12.08 -1.68
N LEU A 142 -12.60 11.60 -1.68
CA LEU A 142 -12.03 10.84 -0.56
C LEU A 142 -11.98 11.66 0.74
N ALA A 143 -11.76 12.97 0.67
CA ALA A 143 -11.73 13.84 1.83
C ALA A 143 -13.08 13.85 2.56
N HIS A 144 -14.19 13.75 1.83
CA HIS A 144 -15.55 13.90 2.36
C HIS A 144 -16.34 12.58 2.47
N HIS A 145 -15.93 11.52 1.76
CA HIS A 145 -16.60 10.22 1.79
C HIS A 145 -16.24 9.39 3.02
N ASN A 146 -17.22 8.76 3.66
CA ASN A 146 -17.00 7.85 4.78
C ASN A 146 -17.59 6.48 4.45
N GLU A 147 -16.77 5.44 4.58
CA GLU A 147 -17.22 4.05 4.52
C GLU A 147 -17.98 3.69 5.80
N SER A 148 -18.91 2.74 5.70
CA SER A 148 -19.69 2.24 6.85
C SER A 148 -18.86 1.36 7.79
N GLY A 149 -17.87 0.63 7.25
CA GLY A 149 -16.93 -0.19 8.00
C GLY A 149 -15.83 0.62 8.68
N GLN A 150 -15.33 0.13 9.81
CA GLN A 150 -14.16 0.69 10.48
C GLN A 150 -12.89 0.04 9.94
N LEU A 151 -12.20 0.74 9.05
CA LEU A 151 -10.98 0.30 8.37
C LEU A 151 -9.90 1.35 8.57
N ALA A 152 -9.06 1.14 9.59
CA ALA A 152 -8.02 2.11 9.95
C ALA A 152 -6.98 2.28 8.84
N ASN A 153 -6.65 1.20 8.13
CA ASN A 153 -5.79 1.21 6.96
C ASN A 153 -6.29 2.17 5.87
N HIS A 154 -7.59 2.17 5.56
CA HIS A 154 -8.21 3.04 4.56
C HIS A 154 -8.13 4.51 5.00
N GLN A 155 -8.45 4.78 6.27
CA GLN A 155 -8.36 6.14 6.79
C GLN A 155 -6.91 6.66 6.75
N ALA A 156 -5.93 5.85 7.15
CA ALA A 156 -4.52 6.21 7.10
C ALA A 156 -4.02 6.41 5.65
N LEU A 157 -4.45 5.54 4.73
CA LEU A 157 -4.14 5.63 3.31
C LEU A 157 -4.70 6.91 2.69
N ILE A 158 -5.95 7.27 3.01
CA ILE A 158 -6.57 8.52 2.55
C ILE A 158 -5.79 9.73 3.07
N VAL A 159 -5.45 9.76 4.36
CA VAL A 159 -4.63 10.86 4.93
C VAL A 159 -3.30 10.98 4.18
N LEU A 160 -2.63 9.87 3.88
CA LEU A 160 -1.39 9.86 3.13
C LEU A 160 -1.56 10.45 1.71
N CYS A 161 -2.60 10.02 0.98
CA CYS A 161 -2.91 10.57 -0.34
C CYS A 161 -3.14 12.08 -0.29
N LEU A 162 -3.90 12.55 0.69
CA LEU A 162 -4.19 13.98 0.86
C LEU A 162 -2.93 14.77 1.22
N GLU A 163 -2.05 14.26 2.10
CA GLU A 163 -0.78 14.93 2.43
C GLU A 163 0.15 15.03 1.22
N LEU A 164 0.30 13.95 0.46
CA LEU A 164 1.14 13.92 -0.75
C LEU A 164 0.60 14.87 -1.82
N LEU A 165 -0.70 14.84 -2.08
CA LEU A 165 -1.31 15.67 -3.11
C LEU A 165 -1.34 17.14 -2.70
N SER A 166 -1.59 17.46 -1.42
CA SER A 166 -1.45 18.83 -0.89
C SER A 166 -0.06 19.41 -1.19
N LYS A 167 0.99 18.61 -1.00
CA LYS A 167 2.36 19.03 -1.32
C LYS A 167 2.59 19.19 -2.82
N LEU A 168 2.12 18.22 -3.62
CA LEU A 168 2.28 18.23 -5.08
C LEU A 168 1.59 19.44 -5.73
N LEU A 169 0.38 19.78 -5.26
CA LEU A 169 -0.42 20.90 -5.77
C LEU A 169 -0.19 22.21 -5.01
N GLN A 170 0.60 22.20 -3.94
CA GLN A 170 0.82 23.34 -3.04
C GLN A 170 -0.50 23.95 -2.52
N THR A 171 -1.42 23.10 -2.03
CA THR A 171 -2.74 23.52 -1.55
C THR A 171 -3.04 23.08 -0.11
N SER A 172 -3.79 23.91 0.60
CA SER A 172 -4.34 23.64 1.94
C SER A 172 -5.80 23.17 1.92
N GLN A 173 -6.39 22.93 0.73
CA GLN A 173 -7.81 22.58 0.56
C GLN A 173 -8.29 21.46 1.50
N TRP A 174 -7.45 20.46 1.75
CA TRP A 174 -7.82 19.27 2.53
C TRP A 174 -7.32 19.28 3.98
N ASP A 175 -6.74 20.37 4.49
CA ASP A 175 -6.12 20.40 5.82
C ASP A 175 -7.08 19.97 6.94
N ARG A 176 -8.33 20.44 6.89
CA ARG A 176 -9.36 20.01 7.85
C ARG A 176 -9.65 18.51 7.75
N ALA A 177 -9.80 17.98 6.54
CA ALA A 177 -10.10 16.57 6.33
C ALA A 177 -8.95 15.68 6.79
N LYS A 178 -7.69 16.07 6.52
CA LYS A 178 -6.49 15.37 6.97
C LYS A 178 -6.45 15.25 8.49
N VAL A 179 -6.70 16.36 9.20
CA VAL A 179 -6.75 16.35 10.67
C VAL A 179 -7.87 15.44 11.17
N GLN A 180 -9.11 15.63 10.68
CA GLN A 180 -10.26 14.85 11.16
C GLN A 180 -10.10 13.34 10.93
N ARG A 181 -9.54 12.93 9.80
CA ARG A 181 -9.28 11.52 9.49
C ARG A 181 -8.14 10.95 10.30
N LEU A 182 -7.07 11.72 10.51
CA LEU A 182 -5.97 11.29 11.37
C LEU A 182 -6.44 11.07 12.81
N GLU A 183 -7.23 12.00 13.37
CA GLU A 183 -7.83 11.80 14.70
C GLU A 183 -8.66 10.51 14.76
N ARG A 184 -9.40 10.20 13.68
CA ARG A 184 -10.16 8.96 13.59
C ARG A 184 -9.28 7.71 13.59
N VAL A 185 -8.22 7.69 12.78
CA VAL A 185 -7.24 6.57 12.77
C VAL A 185 -6.69 6.34 14.16
N LEU A 186 -6.23 7.42 14.82
CA LEU A 186 -5.63 7.33 16.15
C LEU A 186 -6.66 6.89 17.21
N SER A 187 -7.92 7.32 17.09
CA SER A 187 -9.01 6.88 17.98
C SER A 187 -9.39 5.41 17.83
N TRP A 188 -8.99 4.77 16.73
CA TRP A 188 -9.23 3.35 16.44
C TRP A 188 -8.05 2.45 16.82
N GLN A 189 -7.03 2.98 17.50
CA GLN A 189 -5.99 2.16 18.10
C GLN A 189 -6.49 1.59 19.44
N SER A 190 -6.40 0.28 19.62
CA SER A 190 -6.70 -0.39 20.89
C SER A 190 -5.66 -0.07 21.97
N SER A 191 -5.95 -0.45 23.22
CA SER A 191 -4.94 -0.29 24.28
C SER A 191 -3.75 -1.25 24.10
N GLU A 192 -3.97 -2.37 23.40
CA GLU A 192 -2.96 -3.37 23.00
C GLU A 192 -2.10 -2.92 21.82
N GLY A 193 -2.50 -1.86 21.08
CA GLY A 193 -1.70 -1.24 20.03
C GLY A 193 -2.09 -1.60 18.60
N TRP A 194 -3.05 -2.50 18.37
CA TRP A 194 -3.59 -2.77 17.03
C TRP A 194 -4.57 -1.69 16.60
N PHE A 195 -4.76 -1.54 15.29
CA PHE A 195 -5.79 -0.68 14.71
C PHE A 195 -6.99 -1.49 14.22
N GLN A 196 -8.20 -0.93 14.37
CA GLN A 196 -9.44 -1.57 13.98
C GLN A 196 -9.53 -1.89 12.48
N GLU A 197 -9.79 -3.17 12.16
CA GLU A 197 -10.05 -3.68 10.81
C GLU A 197 -11.34 -4.52 10.83
N TYR A 198 -12.46 -3.90 10.43
CA TYR A 198 -13.83 -4.40 10.59
C TYR A 198 -14.17 -4.78 12.03
N GLU A 199 -14.12 -6.07 12.36
CA GLU A 199 -14.58 -6.63 13.64
C GLU A 199 -13.47 -6.76 14.68
N GLY A 200 -12.20 -6.51 14.33
CA GLY A 200 -11.10 -6.56 15.29
C GLY A 200 -9.71 -6.38 14.69
N CYS A 201 -8.71 -6.94 15.36
CA CYS A 201 -7.32 -6.92 14.93
C CYS A 201 -7.11 -7.78 13.67
N ASP A 202 -6.43 -7.23 12.66
CA ASP A 202 -5.86 -7.99 11.54
C ASP A 202 -4.36 -7.67 11.41
N PRO A 203 -3.44 -8.60 11.74
CA PRO A 203 -2.00 -8.36 11.71
C PRO A 203 -1.50 -7.92 10.34
N GLY A 204 -2.13 -8.38 9.26
CA GLY A 204 -1.72 -8.08 7.90
C GLY A 204 -2.00 -6.63 7.53
N TYR A 205 -3.26 -6.19 7.55
CA TYR A 205 -3.62 -4.80 7.29
C TYR A 205 -3.11 -3.83 8.37
N HIS A 206 -2.85 -4.31 9.58
CA HIS A 206 -2.12 -3.54 10.59
C HIS A 206 -0.74 -3.09 10.07
N THR A 207 -0.02 -3.92 9.31
CA THR A 207 1.25 -3.49 8.68
C THR A 207 1.06 -2.43 7.60
N LEU A 208 -0.06 -2.42 6.87
CA LEU A 208 -0.39 -1.33 5.95
C LEU A 208 -0.62 -0.02 6.71
N THR A 209 -1.36 -0.06 7.80
CA THR A 209 -1.59 1.10 8.67
C THR A 209 -0.28 1.66 9.20
N ILE A 210 0.64 0.80 9.65
CA ILE A 210 2.01 1.17 10.03
C ILE A 210 2.73 1.85 8.85
N SER A 211 2.69 1.25 7.66
CA SER A 211 3.33 1.81 6.45
C SER A 211 2.81 3.22 6.11
N CYS A 212 1.49 3.42 6.15
CA CYS A 212 0.88 4.71 5.89
C CYS A 212 1.24 5.75 6.95
N LEU A 213 1.07 5.41 8.24
CA LEU A 213 1.36 6.32 9.35
C LEU A 213 2.85 6.69 9.44
N ALA A 214 3.75 5.74 9.19
CA ALA A 214 5.19 6.00 9.14
C ALA A 214 5.53 7.00 8.03
N ARG A 215 4.91 6.86 6.86
CA ARG A 215 5.09 7.80 5.76
C ARG A 215 4.49 9.17 6.06
N ILE A 216 3.32 9.23 6.69
CA ILE A 216 2.71 10.49 7.16
C ILE A 216 3.64 11.18 8.17
N TYR A 217 4.19 10.44 9.14
CA TYR A 217 5.13 10.97 10.13
C TYR A 217 6.38 11.59 9.49
N GLN A 218 6.94 10.97 8.46
CA GLN A 218 8.05 11.56 7.70
C GLN A 218 7.66 12.86 6.99
N LEU A 219 6.45 12.91 6.42
CA LEU A 219 5.96 14.10 5.72
C LEU A 219 5.61 15.24 6.68
N ARG A 220 5.13 14.90 7.88
CA ARG A 220 4.65 15.81 8.91
C ARG A 220 4.83 15.15 10.28
N PRO A 221 5.95 15.42 10.97
CA PRO A 221 6.18 14.85 12.28
C PRO A 221 5.11 15.29 13.29
N ASP A 222 4.44 14.31 13.90
CA ASP A 222 3.48 14.48 15.00
C ASP A 222 3.82 13.44 16.07
N ILE A 223 3.98 13.88 17.31
CA ILE A 223 4.33 13.02 18.45
C ILE A 223 3.28 11.93 18.67
N ARG A 224 2.01 12.21 18.38
CA ARG A 224 0.89 11.27 18.55
C ARG A 224 1.01 10.11 17.57
N ILE A 225 1.40 10.40 16.32
CA ILE A 225 1.67 9.36 15.31
C ILE A 225 2.86 8.51 15.76
N LYS A 226 3.95 9.14 16.23
CA LYS A 226 5.12 8.41 16.73
C LYS A 226 4.76 7.46 17.87
N GLN A 227 3.98 7.93 18.85
CA GLN A 227 3.52 7.10 19.98
C GLN A 227 2.63 5.94 19.52
N ALA A 228 1.72 6.19 18.57
CA ALA A 228 0.88 5.15 18.00
C ALA A 228 1.70 4.10 17.23
N LEU A 229 2.70 4.54 16.45
CA LEU A 229 3.62 3.67 15.71
C LEU A 229 4.46 2.76 16.64
N VAL A 230 4.93 3.26 17.79
CA VAL A 230 5.65 2.44 18.78
C VAL A 230 4.79 1.25 19.20
N LYS A 231 3.57 1.50 19.68
CA LYS A 231 2.64 0.45 20.11
C LYS A 231 2.29 -0.51 18.96
N ALA A 232 2.07 0.03 17.77
CA ALA A 232 1.72 -0.77 16.60
C ALA A 232 2.85 -1.71 16.20
N VAL A 233 4.11 -1.25 16.22
CA VAL A 233 5.28 -2.08 15.94
C VAL A 233 5.54 -3.10 17.03
N GLU A 234 5.41 -2.72 18.30
CA GLU A 234 5.51 -3.65 19.43
C GLU A 234 4.53 -4.80 19.29
N LEU A 235 3.26 -4.50 18.98
CA LEU A 235 2.28 -5.52 18.67
C LEU A 235 2.67 -6.37 17.46
N ALA A 236 3.05 -5.75 16.33
CA ALA A 236 3.40 -6.48 15.11
C ALA A 236 4.55 -7.48 15.32
N ALA A 237 5.47 -7.20 16.24
CA ALA A 237 6.57 -8.11 16.60
C ALA A 237 6.10 -9.42 17.24
N HIS A 238 4.85 -9.52 17.72
CA HIS A 238 4.29 -10.77 18.21
C HIS A 238 3.78 -11.69 17.09
N PHE A 239 3.51 -11.15 15.91
CA PHE A 239 2.96 -11.89 14.76
C PHE A 239 4.02 -12.39 13.77
N ILE A 240 5.31 -12.13 14.01
CA ILE A 240 6.41 -12.69 13.23
C ILE A 240 6.85 -14.03 13.81
N HIS A 241 6.58 -15.12 13.09
CA HIS A 241 6.80 -16.48 13.54
C HIS A 241 8.29 -16.89 13.50
N PRO A 242 8.70 -17.95 14.23
CA PRO A 242 10.09 -18.40 14.31
C PRO A 242 10.75 -18.71 12.98
N ASP A 243 9.97 -19.17 12.01
CA ASP A 243 10.42 -19.50 10.65
C ASP A 243 10.50 -18.29 9.71
N GLY A 244 10.02 -17.12 10.16
CA GLY A 244 9.97 -15.88 9.38
C GLY A 244 8.66 -15.66 8.63
N SER A 245 7.67 -16.56 8.75
CA SER A 245 6.30 -16.27 8.31
C SER A 245 5.65 -15.20 9.20
N TYR A 246 4.67 -14.46 8.69
CA TYR A 246 4.01 -13.37 9.41
C TYR A 246 2.49 -13.52 9.36
N GLY A 247 1.82 -13.37 10.51
CA GLY A 247 0.36 -13.41 10.60
C GLY A 247 -0.24 -14.75 10.18
N GLY A 248 -1.49 -14.74 9.74
CA GLY A 248 -2.20 -15.91 9.21
C GLY A 248 -3.72 -15.86 9.39
N GLU A 249 -4.39 -16.97 9.08
CA GLU A 249 -5.86 -17.10 9.09
C GLU A 249 -6.44 -17.35 10.49
N TYR A 250 -6.12 -16.48 11.43
CA TYR A 250 -6.60 -16.59 12.82
C TYR A 250 -7.06 -15.25 13.42
N THR A 251 -7.35 -14.27 12.57
CA THR A 251 -7.65 -12.88 12.95
C THR A 251 -8.83 -12.31 12.15
N SER A 252 -9.27 -11.08 12.43
CA SER A 252 -10.59 -10.58 11.99
C SER A 252 -10.86 -10.65 10.49
N ARG A 253 -9.82 -10.56 9.64
CA ARG A 253 -9.94 -10.64 8.19
C ARG A 253 -9.25 -11.86 7.57
N ASN A 254 -8.63 -12.72 8.37
CA ASN A 254 -7.91 -13.91 7.92
C ASN A 254 -6.94 -13.65 6.75
N THR A 255 -6.14 -12.58 6.82
CA THR A 255 -5.24 -12.21 5.72
C THR A 255 -3.79 -12.61 5.97
N TYR A 256 -3.07 -12.87 4.88
CA TYR A 256 -1.62 -13.02 4.87
C TYR A 256 -0.90 -11.76 4.38
N ASN A 257 -1.54 -10.61 4.42
CA ASN A 257 -0.94 -9.37 3.93
C ASN A 257 0.32 -9.02 4.75
N PHE A 258 1.34 -8.48 4.10
CA PHE A 258 2.51 -7.95 4.80
C PHE A 258 3.12 -6.78 4.03
N PHE A 259 3.22 -5.63 4.69
CA PHE A 259 3.72 -4.38 4.13
C PHE A 259 5.02 -3.96 4.83
N PRO A 260 6.21 -4.41 4.35
CA PRO A 260 7.50 -4.21 5.03
C PRO A 260 7.96 -2.75 5.13
N HIS A 261 7.49 -1.86 4.26
CA HIS A 261 8.06 -0.52 4.11
C HIS A 261 7.98 0.31 5.39
N GLY A 262 6.85 0.24 6.11
CA GLY A 262 6.67 0.98 7.36
C GLY A 262 7.73 0.68 8.42
N PHE A 263 8.16 -0.57 8.52
CA PHE A 263 9.17 -0.98 9.50
C PHE A 263 10.57 -0.42 9.18
N GLU A 264 10.91 -0.25 7.89
CA GLU A 264 12.16 0.42 7.50
C GLU A 264 12.14 1.90 7.89
N LEU A 265 11.00 2.59 7.71
CA LEU A 265 10.87 4.01 8.06
C LEU A 265 10.88 4.23 9.58
N VAL A 266 10.15 3.39 10.34
CA VAL A 266 10.12 3.44 11.81
C VAL A 266 11.48 3.03 12.40
N GLY A 267 12.14 2.06 11.77
CA GLY A 267 13.45 1.54 12.16
C GLY A 267 14.55 2.58 12.29
N GLN A 268 14.44 3.70 11.57
CA GLN A 268 15.37 4.83 11.64
C GLN A 268 15.45 5.48 13.04
N TRP A 269 14.40 5.36 13.85
CA TRP A 269 14.33 5.92 15.21
C TRP A 269 13.86 4.92 16.28
N MET A 270 13.37 3.75 15.88
CA MET A 270 13.08 2.61 16.74
C MET A 270 13.70 1.36 16.11
N PRO A 271 15.01 1.09 16.34
CA PRO A 271 15.72 0.01 15.68
C PRO A 271 15.07 -1.37 15.80
N ASP A 272 14.35 -1.64 16.89
CA ASP A 272 13.63 -2.90 17.10
C ASP A 272 12.58 -3.19 16.00
N ALA A 273 12.05 -2.17 15.31
CA ALA A 273 11.15 -2.35 14.16
C ALA A 273 11.81 -3.13 13.01
N LEU A 274 13.11 -2.92 12.78
CA LEU A 274 13.87 -3.56 11.69
C LEU A 274 13.92 -5.08 11.85
N ARG A 275 13.83 -5.59 13.09
CA ARG A 275 13.89 -7.03 13.39
C ARG A 275 12.75 -7.82 12.76
N ILE A 276 11.60 -7.17 12.56
CA ILE A 276 10.42 -7.78 11.93
C ILE A 276 10.75 -8.07 10.47
N ASN A 277 11.25 -7.08 9.74
CA ASN A 277 11.71 -7.27 8.36
C ASN A 277 12.88 -8.24 8.26
N ASP A 278 13.81 -8.20 9.23
CA ASP A 278 14.95 -9.11 9.23
C ASP A 278 14.50 -10.58 9.34
N SER A 279 13.53 -10.84 10.23
CA SER A 279 12.92 -12.15 10.39
C SER A 279 12.08 -12.54 9.17
N PHE A 280 11.34 -11.60 8.59
CA PHE A 280 10.55 -11.84 7.39
C PHE A 280 11.42 -12.20 6.18
N LEU A 281 12.60 -11.55 6.04
CA LEU A 281 13.57 -11.88 4.99
C LEU A 281 14.14 -13.30 5.13
N ILE A 282 14.20 -13.86 6.34
CA ILE A 282 14.52 -15.28 6.55
C ILE A 282 13.39 -16.15 5.98
N GLY A 283 12.14 -15.79 6.26
CA GLY A 283 10.97 -16.47 5.70
C GLY A 283 10.94 -16.43 4.16
N LEU A 284 11.19 -15.26 3.57
CA LEU A 284 11.32 -15.09 2.11
C LEU A 284 12.42 -15.99 1.53
N ALA A 285 13.61 -15.99 2.14
CA ALA A 285 14.72 -16.85 1.69
C ALA A 285 14.37 -18.35 1.74
N ASN A 286 13.51 -18.74 2.67
CA ASN A 286 13.00 -20.10 2.84
C ASN A 286 11.72 -20.39 2.03
N LYS A 287 11.27 -19.46 1.18
CA LYS A 287 10.04 -19.57 0.38
C LYS A 287 8.77 -19.75 1.23
N LEU A 288 8.73 -19.10 2.38
CA LEU A 288 7.57 -19.04 3.29
C LEU A 288 6.75 -17.77 3.10
N ALA A 289 7.02 -17.01 2.02
CA ALA A 289 6.21 -15.89 1.62
C ALA A 289 4.77 -16.37 1.32
N PRO A 290 3.75 -15.61 1.74
CA PRO A 290 2.39 -15.89 1.29
C PRO A 290 2.26 -15.77 -0.23
N CYS A 291 1.35 -16.54 -0.81
CA CYS A 291 1.05 -16.46 -2.23
C CYS A 291 0.05 -15.34 -2.50
N TYR A 292 0.51 -14.24 -3.11
CA TYR A 292 -0.34 -13.13 -3.57
C TYR A 292 -0.69 -13.23 -5.07
N SER A 293 -0.72 -14.45 -5.61
CA SER A 293 -0.79 -14.69 -7.07
C SER A 293 -2.19 -14.52 -7.66
N ASP A 294 -3.00 -13.58 -7.16
CA ASP A 294 -4.24 -13.15 -7.79
C ASP A 294 -4.03 -11.93 -8.70
N ASP A 295 -5.09 -11.51 -9.39
CA ASP A 295 -5.06 -10.40 -10.35
C ASP A 295 -5.58 -9.08 -9.76
N HIS A 296 -5.96 -9.06 -8.47
CA HIS A 296 -6.62 -7.92 -7.82
C HIS A 296 -5.71 -7.20 -6.79
N ILE A 297 -5.02 -7.93 -5.91
CA ILE A 297 -4.24 -7.39 -4.78
C ILE A 297 -2.73 -7.61 -4.91
N ILE A 298 -2.27 -8.24 -5.99
CA ILE A 298 -0.84 -8.41 -6.29
C ILE A 298 -0.06 -7.08 -6.30
N GLY A 299 -0.74 -5.99 -6.68
CA GLY A 299 -0.19 -4.63 -6.68
C GLY A 299 0.28 -4.19 -5.29
N HIS A 300 -0.59 -4.32 -4.28
CA HIS A 300 -0.38 -3.91 -2.89
C HIS A 300 1.01 -4.27 -2.35
N HIS A 301 1.37 -5.54 -2.53
CA HIS A 301 2.60 -6.12 -1.99
C HIS A 301 3.80 -5.75 -2.87
N THR A 302 3.60 -5.79 -4.19
CA THR A 302 4.67 -5.54 -5.17
C THR A 302 5.28 -4.15 -5.00
N TRP A 303 4.46 -3.10 -4.91
CA TRP A 303 5.01 -1.76 -4.71
C TRP A 303 5.62 -1.59 -3.32
N ASN A 304 5.01 -2.18 -2.27
CA ASN A 304 5.49 -1.99 -0.91
C ASN A 304 6.87 -2.65 -0.69
N TYR A 305 7.10 -3.81 -1.31
CA TYR A 305 8.39 -4.50 -1.26
C TYR A 305 9.49 -3.69 -1.97
N LEU A 306 9.19 -3.08 -3.12
CA LEU A 306 10.14 -2.19 -3.80
C LEU A 306 10.47 -0.95 -2.97
N LEU A 307 9.47 -0.36 -2.29
CA LEU A 307 9.70 0.74 -1.37
C LEU A 307 10.55 0.33 -0.16
N ALA A 308 10.30 -0.85 0.42
CA ALA A 308 11.10 -1.40 1.52
C ALA A 308 12.56 -1.66 1.09
N TRP A 309 12.79 -2.17 -0.12
CA TRP A 309 14.14 -2.32 -0.67
C TRP A 309 14.85 -0.97 -0.85
N ARG A 310 14.14 0.05 -1.34
CA ARG A 310 14.68 1.38 -1.61
C ARG A 310 15.08 2.10 -0.32
N ASP A 311 14.19 2.07 0.67
CA ASP A 311 14.37 2.78 1.93
C ASP A 311 15.00 1.88 3.02
N PHE A 312 15.58 0.73 2.61
CA PHE A 312 16.18 -0.26 3.49
C PHE A 312 17.30 0.34 4.37
N VAL A 313 17.15 0.22 5.69
CA VAL A 313 18.16 0.67 6.65
C VAL A 313 19.35 -0.29 6.65
N ALA A 314 20.56 0.19 6.33
CA ALA A 314 21.72 -0.69 6.23
C ALA A 314 22.23 -1.16 7.61
N GLU A 315 22.19 -0.29 8.60
CA GLU A 315 22.58 -0.61 9.98
C GLU A 315 21.46 -1.41 10.66
N ARG A 316 21.71 -2.68 10.93
CA ARG A 316 20.74 -3.60 11.55
C ARG A 316 21.04 -3.80 13.03
N PRO A 317 20.02 -3.85 13.90
CA PRO A 317 20.24 -4.12 15.32
C PRO A 317 20.73 -5.56 15.53
N LEU A 318 21.57 -5.77 16.55
CA LEU A 318 22.03 -7.12 16.91
C LEU A 318 20.84 -8.02 17.23
N PRO A 319 20.78 -9.28 16.77
CA PRO A 319 19.69 -10.21 17.09
C PRO A 319 19.36 -10.25 18.58
N LYS A 320 18.07 -10.18 18.93
CA LYS A 320 17.57 -10.24 20.30
C LYS A 320 16.94 -11.61 20.52
N SER A 321 17.11 -12.17 21.71
CA SER A 321 16.39 -13.38 22.11
C SER A 321 14.89 -13.13 21.99
N ARG A 322 14.18 -14.00 21.28
CA ARG A 322 12.73 -13.93 21.20
C ARG A 322 12.11 -14.10 22.58
N LEU A 323 11.00 -13.41 22.81
CA LEU A 323 10.18 -13.64 23.99
C LEU A 323 9.65 -15.06 23.92
N THR A 324 9.99 -15.88 24.91
CA THR A 324 9.46 -17.24 25.07
C THR A 324 8.24 -17.18 25.98
N GLY A 325 7.14 -17.81 25.58
CA GLY A 325 5.91 -17.85 26.38
C GLY A 325 4.66 -17.74 25.53
N ARG A 326 3.51 -17.57 26.20
CA ARG A 326 2.22 -17.25 25.58
C ARG A 326 1.81 -15.86 26.02
N ILE A 327 1.20 -15.08 25.13
CA ILE A 327 0.76 -13.71 25.43
C ILE A 327 -0.70 -13.61 25.01
N TRP A 328 -1.56 -13.38 25.99
CA TRP A 328 -2.98 -13.19 25.73
C TRP A 328 -3.28 -11.72 25.47
N PHE A 329 -3.86 -11.44 24.30
CA PHE A 329 -4.41 -10.16 23.89
C PHE A 329 -5.95 -10.19 24.04
N PRO A 330 -6.52 -9.80 25.20
CA PRO A 330 -7.97 -9.84 25.43
C PRO A 330 -8.83 -9.04 24.45
N GLU A 331 -8.40 -7.86 23.98
CA GLU A 331 -9.19 -7.07 23.03
C GLU A 331 -9.12 -7.68 21.62
N ALA A 332 -7.94 -8.16 21.20
CA ALA A 332 -7.79 -8.87 19.92
C ALA A 332 -8.38 -10.28 19.93
N LYS A 333 -8.55 -10.89 21.11
CA LYS A 333 -8.93 -12.29 21.35
C LYS A 333 -7.94 -13.31 20.80
N ILE A 334 -6.63 -13.05 20.97
CA ILE A 334 -5.53 -13.88 20.44
C ILE A 334 -4.57 -14.31 21.57
N LEU A 335 -4.12 -15.58 21.54
CA LEU A 335 -3.18 -16.19 22.52
C LEU A 335 -1.80 -16.47 21.93
#